data_AF-A0A521NI69-F1
#
_entry.id   AF-A0A521NI69-F1
#
_cell.length_a   1.000
_cell.length_b   1.000
_cell.length_c   1.000
_cell.angle_alpha   90.00
_cell.angle_beta   90.00
_cell.angle_gamma   90.00
#
_symmetry.space_group_name_H-M   'P 1'
#
loop_
_entity.id
_entity.type
_entity.pdbx_description
1 polymer ?
#
loop_
_entity_poly.entity_id
_entity_poly.type
_entity_poly.pdbx_seq_one_letter_code
_entity_poly.pdbx_strand_id
1 'polypeptide(L)'
;MWRCGRGVWMKKKNPREKFSSGLARSVSMQTLDKELSRHVEVARTEPVPVERYGVPWVWIVSHPLWVEVDRLQSFVPDDHALVALREAIDSTLAYEGTVLNELTRECTSGVDARVIMRAWLLQIVYSLADPKRVREGLGYNMLWRWFVGFLLRSEPLPEARAFIHDIRMVSAHPQAIDIVHRCLTHGALADVDTEEFSINYGLLHTLRAHHHLEARRMEVPDPVLRTRREHGGQAVAG
;
A
#
# COMPACT_ATOMS: atom_id res chain seq x y z
N MET A 1 -37.62 15.89 -22.69
CA MET A 1 -38.38 14.63 -22.50
C MET A 1 -37.50 13.46 -22.92
N TRP A 2 -36.66 12.94 -22.01
CA TRP A 2 -35.88 11.72 -22.22
C TRP A 2 -35.90 10.89 -20.94
N ARG A 3 -36.13 9.59 -21.13
CA ARG A 3 -36.66 8.64 -20.15
C ARG A 3 -35.59 8.13 -19.20
N CYS A 4 -36.01 7.98 -17.94
CA CYS A 4 -35.28 7.36 -16.84
C CYS A 4 -35.05 5.85 -17.11
N GLY A 5 -33.79 5.44 -17.23
CA GLY A 5 -33.37 4.04 -17.22
C GLY A 5 -33.09 3.61 -15.78
N ARG A 6 -33.98 2.78 -15.22
CA ARG A 6 -33.81 2.16 -13.90
C ARG A 6 -32.71 1.09 -13.97
N GLY A 7 -31.50 1.46 -13.58
CA GLY A 7 -30.46 0.50 -13.21
C GLY A 7 -30.85 -0.19 -11.91
N VAL A 8 -31.01 -1.51 -11.94
CA VAL A 8 -31.21 -2.34 -10.76
C VAL A 8 -29.87 -2.41 -10.02
N TRP A 9 -29.74 -1.60 -8.97
CA TRP A 9 -28.61 -1.68 -8.05
C TRP A 9 -28.78 -2.94 -7.20
N MET A 10 -28.04 -3.99 -7.52
CA MET A 10 -27.77 -5.08 -6.58
C MET A 10 -27.04 -4.46 -5.39
N LYS A 11 -27.76 -4.18 -4.31
CA LYS A 11 -27.17 -3.88 -3.00
C LYS A 11 -26.29 -5.05 -2.61
N LYS A 12 -24.98 -4.96 -2.86
CA LYS A 12 -24.01 -5.79 -2.16
C LYS A 12 -24.19 -5.47 -0.68
N LYS A 13 -24.73 -6.43 0.07
CA LYS A 13 -24.97 -6.29 1.51
C LYS A 13 -23.64 -5.98 2.18
N ASN A 14 -23.57 -4.80 2.78
CA ASN A 14 -22.43 -4.36 3.57
C ASN A 14 -22.31 -5.32 4.77
N PRO A 15 -21.17 -6.00 5.01
CA PRO A 15 -21.02 -6.95 6.11
C PRO A 15 -21.35 -6.37 7.50
N ARG A 16 -21.28 -5.04 7.63
CA ARG A 16 -21.61 -4.30 8.85
C ARG A 16 -23.09 -4.38 9.25
N GLU A 17 -24.01 -4.61 8.31
CA GLU A 17 -25.45 -4.75 8.64
C GLU A 17 -25.76 -6.06 9.41
N LYS A 18 -24.85 -7.04 9.47
CA LYS A 18 -25.07 -8.27 10.24
C LYS A 18 -24.78 -8.13 11.74
N PHE A 19 -24.08 -7.09 12.18
CA PHE A 19 -23.59 -7.01 13.56
C PHE A 19 -24.34 -6.03 14.46
N SER A 20 -25.32 -5.31 13.93
CA SER A 20 -26.16 -4.43 14.73
C SER A 20 -27.53 -5.05 15.02
N SER A 21 -27.75 -5.34 16.31
CA SER A 21 -29.06 -5.36 17.01
C SER A 21 -29.88 -6.66 17.10
N GLY A 22 -29.24 -7.82 17.15
CA GLY A 22 -29.76 -8.92 17.97
C GLY A 22 -28.87 -9.03 19.20
N LEU A 23 -29.40 -8.93 20.43
CA LEU A 23 -28.65 -9.38 21.61
C LEU A 23 -28.29 -10.84 21.34
N ALA A 24 -27.05 -11.11 20.90
CA ALA A 24 -26.56 -12.48 20.82
C ALA A 24 -26.68 -13.05 22.24
N ARG A 25 -27.52 -14.07 22.40
CA ARG A 25 -27.86 -14.65 23.70
C ARG A 25 -26.56 -15.10 24.37
N SER A 26 -26.15 -14.39 25.40
CA SER A 26 -24.89 -14.66 26.10
C SER A 26 -24.97 -15.97 26.87
N VAL A 27 -23.82 -16.63 26.97
CA VAL A 27 -23.65 -17.92 27.63
C VAL A 27 -22.87 -17.71 28.91
N SER A 28 -23.40 -18.15 30.04
CA SER A 28 -22.66 -18.10 31.30
C SER A 28 -21.48 -19.08 31.28
N MET A 29 -20.41 -18.81 32.03
CA MET A 29 -19.31 -19.78 32.16
C MET A 29 -19.76 -21.17 32.64
N GLN A 30 -20.77 -21.27 33.51
CA GLN A 30 -21.27 -22.56 33.96
C GLN A 30 -21.94 -23.36 32.82
N THR A 31 -22.66 -22.66 31.93
CA THR A 31 -23.27 -23.26 30.76
C THR A 31 -22.21 -23.65 29.73
N LEU A 32 -21.21 -22.79 29.52
CA LEU A 32 -20.11 -23.08 28.62
C LEU A 32 -19.32 -24.31 29.06
N ASP A 33 -19.00 -24.44 30.34
CA ASP A 33 -18.27 -25.59 30.89
C ASP A 33 -19.02 -26.91 30.71
N LYS A 34 -20.34 -26.90 30.93
CA LYS A 34 -21.21 -28.07 30.76
C LYS A 34 -21.38 -28.49 29.31
N GLU A 35 -21.36 -27.54 28.37
CA GLU A 35 -21.76 -27.77 26.98
C GLU A 35 -20.72 -27.23 25.97
N LEU A 36 -19.43 -27.29 26.31
CA LEU A 36 -18.35 -26.67 25.52
C LEU A 36 -18.40 -27.06 24.04
N SER A 37 -18.47 -28.35 23.74
CA SER A 37 -18.49 -28.84 22.36
C SER A 37 -19.66 -28.28 21.55
N ARG A 38 -20.84 -28.15 22.17
CA ARG A 38 -22.03 -27.59 21.52
C ARG A 38 -21.82 -26.11 21.20
N HIS A 39 -21.28 -25.34 22.14
CA HIS A 39 -21.02 -23.92 21.94
C HIS A 39 -19.91 -23.64 20.94
N VAL A 40 -18.86 -24.47 20.90
CA VAL A 40 -17.80 -24.37 19.88
C VAL A 40 -18.34 -24.69 18.49
N GLU A 41 -19.23 -25.69 18.35
CA GLU A 41 -19.85 -25.99 17.04
C GLU A 41 -20.73 -24.83 16.56
N VAL A 42 -21.52 -24.22 17.45
CA VAL A 42 -22.27 -22.98 17.15
C VAL A 42 -21.31 -21.86 16.72
N ALA A 43 -20.20 -21.70 17.45
CA ALA A 43 -19.19 -20.67 17.19
C ALA A 43 -18.54 -20.74 15.81
N ARG A 44 -18.63 -21.88 15.11
CA ARG A 44 -18.20 -22.02 13.71
C ARG A 44 -19.03 -21.16 12.75
N THR A 45 -20.28 -20.91 13.09
CA THR A 45 -21.26 -20.21 12.23
C THR A 45 -21.63 -18.82 12.75
N GLU A 46 -21.69 -18.62 14.06
CA GLU A 46 -22.05 -17.35 14.68
C GLU A 46 -21.19 -17.05 15.91
N PRO A 47 -20.86 -15.77 16.19
CA PRO A 47 -20.10 -15.42 17.39
C PRO A 47 -20.87 -15.78 18.68
N VAL A 48 -20.20 -16.42 19.65
CA VAL A 48 -20.80 -16.76 20.95
C VAL A 48 -20.20 -15.87 22.06
N PRO A 49 -20.96 -14.89 22.59
CA PRO A 49 -20.52 -14.11 23.73
C PRO A 49 -20.65 -14.93 25.02
N VAL A 50 -19.58 -14.93 25.81
CA VAL A 50 -19.51 -15.62 27.09
C VAL A 50 -19.41 -14.60 28.20
N GLU A 51 -20.21 -14.78 29.25
CA GLU A 51 -20.22 -13.92 30.42
C GLU A 51 -19.70 -14.65 31.67
N ARG A 52 -19.09 -13.86 32.55
CA ARG A 52 -18.68 -14.29 33.88
C ARG A 52 -19.19 -13.28 34.90
N TYR A 53 -20.01 -13.75 35.84
CA TYR A 53 -20.68 -12.91 36.85
C TYR A 53 -21.54 -11.77 36.25
N GLY A 54 -22.22 -12.03 35.14
CA GLY A 54 -23.08 -11.03 34.46
C GLY A 54 -22.32 -9.96 33.67
N VAL A 55 -21.01 -10.14 33.48
CA VAL A 55 -20.15 -9.24 32.71
C VAL A 55 -19.58 -9.99 31.49
N PRO A 56 -19.54 -9.39 30.29
CA PRO A 56 -18.88 -9.97 29.13
C PRO A 56 -17.43 -10.34 29.44
N TRP A 57 -17.05 -11.58 29.15
CA TRP A 57 -15.74 -12.12 29.49
C TRP A 57 -14.91 -12.45 28.25
N VAL A 58 -15.45 -13.25 27.33
CA VAL A 58 -14.79 -13.61 26.08
C VAL A 58 -15.82 -13.77 24.96
N TRP A 59 -15.36 -13.69 23.71
CA TRP A 59 -16.13 -14.14 22.55
C TRP A 59 -15.47 -15.39 21.99
N ILE A 60 -16.25 -16.41 21.69
CA ILE A 60 -15.81 -17.55 20.87
C ILE A 60 -16.25 -17.27 19.44
N VAL A 61 -15.29 -17.21 18.53
CA VAL A 61 -15.51 -16.91 17.12
C VAL A 61 -14.80 -17.92 16.26
N SER A 62 -15.36 -18.21 15.09
CA SER A 62 -14.66 -18.99 14.09
C SER A 62 -13.45 -18.23 13.55
N HIS A 63 -12.43 -18.97 13.10
CA HIS A 63 -11.26 -18.37 12.46
C HIS A 63 -11.62 -17.52 11.23
N PRO A 64 -12.51 -17.95 10.31
CA PRO A 64 -12.93 -17.13 9.18
C PRO A 64 -13.55 -15.80 9.60
N LEU A 65 -14.40 -15.82 10.63
CA LEU A 65 -15.06 -14.63 11.17
C LEU A 65 -14.04 -13.66 11.79
N TRP A 66 -13.08 -14.18 12.56
CA TRP A 66 -12.01 -13.38 13.13
C TRP A 66 -11.17 -12.68 12.06
N VAL A 67 -10.80 -13.42 11.00
CA VAL A 67 -10.06 -12.86 9.86
C VAL A 67 -10.90 -11.82 9.12
N GLU A 68 -12.18 -12.08 8.89
CA GLU A 68 -13.08 -11.14 8.18
C GLU A 68 -13.19 -9.79 8.89
N VAL A 69 -13.34 -9.79 10.22
CA VAL A 69 -13.39 -8.56 11.03
C VAL A 69 -12.08 -7.79 10.98
N ASP A 70 -10.96 -8.47 10.77
CA ASP A 70 -9.64 -7.84 10.69
C ASP A 70 -9.20 -7.50 9.25
N ARG A 71 -9.93 -7.94 8.23
CA ARG A 71 -9.63 -7.64 6.82
C ARG A 71 -9.79 -6.15 6.54
N LEU A 72 -8.73 -5.56 6.01
CA LEU A 72 -8.70 -4.14 5.66
C LEU A 72 -9.72 -3.76 4.58
N GLN A 73 -10.08 -4.71 3.70
CA GLN A 73 -11.09 -4.51 2.66
C GLN A 73 -12.46 -4.08 3.22
N SER A 74 -12.79 -4.42 4.48
CA SER A 74 -14.03 -3.97 5.13
C SER A 74 -14.05 -2.48 5.54
N PHE A 75 -12.92 -1.78 5.35
CA PHE A 75 -12.76 -0.34 5.65
C PHE A 75 -12.63 0.52 4.38
N VAL A 76 -12.71 -0.08 3.20
CA VAL A 76 -12.48 0.58 1.91
C VAL A 76 -13.82 0.82 1.22
N PRO A 77 -14.22 2.08 0.95
CA PRO A 77 -15.37 2.35 0.09
C PRO A 77 -15.07 1.91 -1.35
N ASP A 78 -16.00 1.20 -1.98
CA ASP A 78 -15.83 0.67 -3.35
C ASP A 78 -15.61 1.79 -4.39
N ASP A 79 -16.12 2.99 -4.13
CA ASP A 79 -16.07 4.18 -4.98
C ASP A 79 -14.93 5.14 -4.65
N HIS A 80 -14.06 4.80 -3.69
CA HIS A 80 -12.95 5.67 -3.29
C HIS A 80 -11.87 5.73 -4.39
N ALA A 81 -11.32 6.93 -4.66
CA ALA A 81 -10.37 7.16 -5.76
C ALA A 81 -9.08 6.30 -5.67
N LEU A 82 -8.57 6.06 -4.46
CA LEU A 82 -7.47 5.12 -4.20
C LEU A 82 -7.72 3.68 -4.69
N VAL A 83 -8.98 3.24 -4.85
CA VAL A 83 -9.29 1.91 -5.40
C VAL A 83 -8.89 1.83 -6.86
N ALA A 84 -9.37 2.78 -7.68
CA ALA A 84 -8.98 2.89 -9.08
C ALA A 84 -7.47 3.13 -9.24
N LEU A 85 -6.88 3.95 -8.36
CA LEU A 85 -5.43 4.16 -8.34
C LEU A 85 -4.68 2.86 -8.13
N ARG A 86 -5.13 2.05 -7.16
CA ARG A 86 -4.50 0.77 -6.82
C ARG A 86 -4.52 -0.19 -8.00
N GLU A 87 -5.65 -0.33 -8.69
CA GLU A 87 -5.78 -1.22 -9.84
C GLU A 87 -4.83 -0.83 -10.98
N ALA A 88 -4.71 0.47 -11.26
CA ALA A 88 -3.82 0.99 -12.28
C ALA A 88 -2.33 0.77 -11.94
N ILE A 89 -1.92 1.07 -10.70
CA ILE A 89 -0.54 0.84 -10.28
C ILE A 89 -0.22 -0.65 -10.18
N ASP A 90 -1.13 -1.50 -9.70
CA ASP A 90 -0.90 -2.94 -9.60
C ASP A 90 -0.67 -3.58 -10.97
N SER A 91 -1.41 -3.15 -11.99
CA SER A 91 -1.20 -3.58 -13.38
C SER A 91 0.19 -3.19 -13.90
N THR A 92 0.62 -1.96 -13.59
CA THR A 92 1.95 -1.46 -13.99
C THR A 92 3.06 -2.20 -13.25
N LEU A 93 2.92 -2.39 -11.94
CA LEU A 93 3.91 -3.10 -11.11
C LEU A 93 4.01 -4.58 -11.48
N ALA A 94 2.93 -5.22 -11.92
CA ALA A 94 2.96 -6.60 -12.41
C ALA A 94 3.83 -6.73 -13.67
N TYR A 95 3.74 -5.77 -14.60
CA TYR A 95 4.55 -5.73 -15.81
C TYR A 95 6.05 -5.51 -15.51
N GLU A 96 6.36 -4.71 -14.50
CA GLU A 96 7.73 -4.32 -14.11
C GLU A 96 8.37 -5.28 -13.09
N GLY A 97 7.90 -6.53 -13.06
CA GLY A 97 8.21 -7.48 -11.98
C GLY A 97 9.70 -7.75 -11.76
N THR A 98 10.52 -7.78 -12.82
CA THR A 98 11.97 -8.01 -12.71
C THR A 98 12.68 -6.89 -11.96
N VAL A 99 12.44 -5.63 -12.37
CA VAL A 99 13.03 -4.44 -11.73
C VAL A 99 12.61 -4.34 -10.26
N LEU A 100 11.34 -4.62 -9.97
CA LEU A 100 10.83 -4.58 -8.60
C LEU A 100 11.42 -5.68 -7.71
N ASN A 101 11.70 -6.86 -8.28
CA ASN A 101 12.37 -7.92 -7.53
C ASN A 101 13.83 -7.56 -7.23
N GLU A 102 14.51 -6.83 -8.10
CA GLU A 102 15.86 -6.29 -7.85
C GLU A 102 15.83 -5.24 -6.75
N LEU A 103 14.96 -4.23 -6.87
CA LEU A 103 14.75 -3.21 -5.83
C LEU A 103 14.39 -3.82 -4.47
N THR A 104 13.59 -4.89 -4.45
CA THR A 104 13.21 -5.58 -3.21
C THR A 104 14.43 -6.16 -2.48
N ARG A 105 15.46 -6.61 -3.21
CA ARG A 105 16.70 -7.13 -2.59
C ARG A 105 17.53 -6.03 -1.95
N GLU A 106 17.36 -4.79 -2.38
CA GLU A 106 18.02 -3.61 -1.81
C GLU A 106 17.27 -3.05 -0.60
N CYS A 107 15.98 -3.38 -0.46
CA CYS A 107 15.18 -2.96 0.69
C CYS A 107 15.64 -3.61 2.00
N THR A 108 15.76 -2.79 3.03
CA THR A 108 16.22 -3.18 4.37
C THR A 108 15.08 -3.48 5.35
N SER A 109 13.86 -3.05 5.04
CA SER A 109 12.68 -3.26 5.89
C SER A 109 12.07 -4.65 5.77
N GLY A 110 12.57 -5.50 4.86
CA GLY A 110 12.00 -6.82 4.55
C GLY A 110 10.67 -6.76 3.80
N VAL A 111 10.32 -5.60 3.26
CA VAL A 111 9.08 -5.34 2.53
C VAL A 111 9.33 -5.38 1.03
N ASP A 112 8.38 -5.94 0.28
CA ASP A 112 8.44 -5.94 -1.19
C ASP A 112 8.42 -4.52 -1.77
N ALA A 113 9.27 -4.25 -2.77
CA ALA A 113 9.36 -2.94 -3.42
C ALA A 113 8.02 -2.48 -4.00
N ARG A 114 7.08 -3.38 -4.35
CA ARG A 114 5.72 -3.03 -4.76
C ARG A 114 4.97 -2.27 -3.66
N VAL A 115 5.14 -2.68 -2.39
CA VAL A 115 4.53 -1.99 -1.24
C VAL A 115 5.21 -0.65 -1.03
N ILE A 116 6.54 -0.58 -1.18
CA ILE A 116 7.30 0.68 -1.08
C ILE A 116 6.88 1.67 -2.18
N MET A 117 6.71 1.19 -3.42
CA MET A 117 6.23 1.99 -4.56
C MET A 117 4.85 2.57 -4.31
N ARG A 118 3.89 1.77 -3.79
CA ARG A 118 2.57 2.30 -3.42
C ARG A 118 2.64 3.26 -2.23
N ALA A 119 3.51 3.02 -1.25
CA ALA A 119 3.71 3.93 -0.14
C ALA A 119 4.28 5.29 -0.61
N TRP A 120 5.23 5.26 -1.54
CA TRP A 120 5.75 6.47 -2.17
C TRP A 120 4.69 7.18 -3.03
N LEU A 121 3.87 6.42 -3.75
CA LEU A 121 2.73 6.96 -4.50
C LEU A 121 1.73 7.69 -3.60
N LEU A 122 1.43 7.17 -2.40
CA LEU A 122 0.65 7.90 -1.39
C LEU A 122 1.29 9.24 -1.03
N GLN A 123 2.61 9.29 -0.91
CA GLN A 123 3.33 10.53 -0.62
C GLN A 123 3.09 11.59 -1.71
N ILE A 124 3.09 11.18 -2.99
CA ILE A 124 2.89 12.07 -4.13
C ILE A 124 1.44 12.57 -4.18
N VAL A 125 0.46 11.65 -4.12
CA VAL A 125 -0.95 12.01 -4.33
C VAL A 125 -1.56 12.77 -3.16
N TYR A 126 -1.02 12.60 -1.94
CA TYR A 126 -1.41 13.41 -0.78
C TYR A 126 -0.44 14.58 -0.52
N SER A 127 0.53 14.83 -1.40
CA SER A 127 1.54 15.88 -1.24
C SER A 127 2.20 15.90 0.14
N LEU A 128 2.50 14.71 0.68
CA LEU A 128 3.10 14.58 2.00
C LEU A 128 4.55 15.04 1.99
N ALA A 129 4.91 15.85 2.99
CA ALA A 129 6.23 16.50 3.05
C ALA A 129 7.41 15.51 3.11
N ASP A 130 7.22 14.34 3.73
CA ASP A 130 8.26 13.35 3.89
C ASP A 130 7.71 11.90 4.00
N PRO A 131 8.56 10.88 3.83
CA PRO A 131 8.17 9.47 4.01
C PRO A 131 7.76 9.09 5.44
N LYS A 132 8.15 9.87 6.45
CA LYS A 132 7.75 9.61 7.83
C LYS A 132 6.25 9.83 7.98
N ARG A 133 5.67 10.82 7.29
CA ARG A 133 4.21 11.03 7.25
C ARG A 133 3.45 9.86 6.62
N VAL A 134 4.00 9.25 5.58
CA VAL A 134 3.43 8.00 5.02
C VAL A 134 3.42 6.92 6.09
N ARG A 135 4.56 6.68 6.74
CA ARG A 135 4.70 5.63 7.75
C ARG A 135 3.82 5.85 8.98
N GLU A 136 3.65 7.10 9.42
CA GLU A 136 2.70 7.48 10.46
C GLU A 136 1.26 7.22 10.01
N GLY A 137 0.91 7.63 8.79
CA GLY A 137 -0.40 7.44 8.18
C GLY A 137 -0.84 5.99 8.11
N LEU A 138 0.06 5.07 7.75
CA LEU A 138 -0.23 3.62 7.76
C LEU A 138 -0.63 3.11 9.15
N GLY A 139 -0.24 3.81 10.23
CA GLY A 139 -0.57 3.46 11.61
C GLY A 139 -2.01 3.74 12.01
N TYR A 140 -2.67 4.72 11.37
CA TYR A 140 -4.03 5.13 11.73
C TYR A 140 -5.03 5.13 10.58
N ASN A 141 -4.58 5.09 9.33
CA ASN A 141 -5.42 5.10 8.14
C ASN A 141 -5.53 3.70 7.51
N MET A 142 -6.66 3.03 7.73
CA MET A 142 -6.90 1.66 7.22
C MET A 142 -6.96 1.60 5.69
N LEU A 143 -7.43 2.67 5.05
CA LEU A 143 -7.48 2.75 3.61
C LEU A 143 -6.07 2.86 3.01
N TRP A 144 -5.19 3.66 3.61
CA TRP A 144 -3.78 3.73 3.18
C TRP A 144 -3.07 2.40 3.40
N ARG A 145 -3.35 1.75 4.52
CA ARG A 145 -2.82 0.43 4.86
C ARG A 145 -3.24 -0.62 3.83
N TRP A 146 -4.53 -0.64 3.49
CA TRP A 146 -5.04 -1.45 2.40
C TRP A 146 -4.29 -1.12 1.10
N PHE A 147 -4.30 0.15 0.70
CA PHE A 147 -3.76 0.63 -0.57
C PHE A 147 -2.32 0.16 -0.82
N VAL A 148 -1.44 0.28 0.17
CA VAL A 148 -0.03 -0.10 -0.02
C VAL A 148 0.19 -1.61 -0.14
N GLY A 149 -0.73 -2.44 0.37
CA GLY A 149 -0.68 -3.89 0.18
C GLY A 149 -0.93 -4.74 1.41
N PHE A 150 -1.15 -4.17 2.59
CA PHE A 150 -1.48 -4.96 3.79
C PHE A 150 -2.87 -5.58 3.63
N LEU A 151 -3.05 -6.77 4.18
CA LEU A 151 -4.34 -7.49 4.12
C LEU A 151 -5.13 -7.33 5.41
N LEU A 152 -4.43 -7.31 6.53
CA LEU A 152 -5.01 -7.32 7.87
C LEU A 152 -4.66 -6.03 8.62
N ARG A 153 -5.62 -5.53 9.40
CA ARG A 153 -5.39 -4.37 10.26
C ARG A 153 -4.38 -4.71 11.36
N SER A 154 -4.41 -5.94 11.88
CA SER A 154 -3.48 -6.40 12.92
C SER A 154 -2.09 -6.75 12.43
N GLU A 155 -1.86 -6.82 11.12
CA GLU A 155 -0.54 -7.08 10.55
C GLU A 155 0.45 -6.05 11.10
N PRO A 156 1.64 -6.41 11.60
CA PRO A 156 2.58 -5.43 12.14
C PRO A 156 3.14 -4.54 11.03
N LEU A 157 3.35 -3.25 11.31
CA LEU A 157 4.09 -2.40 10.38
C LEU A 157 5.59 -2.67 10.47
N PRO A 158 6.33 -2.51 9.35
CA PRO A 158 7.78 -2.57 9.34
C PRO A 158 8.40 -1.53 10.29
N GLU A 159 9.64 -1.80 10.70
CA GLU A 159 10.45 -0.87 11.49
C GLU A 159 10.54 0.48 10.76
N ALA A 160 10.33 1.56 11.50
CA ALA A 160 10.08 2.86 10.90
C ALA A 160 11.30 3.41 10.13
N ARG A 161 12.52 3.25 10.66
CA ARG A 161 13.74 3.76 10.01
C ARG A 161 14.03 3.02 8.72
N ALA A 162 13.94 1.69 8.72
CA ALA A 162 14.14 0.86 7.54
C ALA A 162 13.10 1.18 6.46
N PHE A 163 11.82 1.31 6.83
CA PHE A 163 10.76 1.63 5.86
C PHE A 163 10.92 3.03 5.26
N ILE A 164 11.27 4.04 6.08
CA ILE A 164 11.54 5.41 5.61
C ILE A 164 12.76 5.43 4.69
N HIS A 165 13.80 4.66 5.02
CA HIS A 165 14.99 4.53 4.18
C HIS A 165 14.63 3.93 2.82
N ASP A 166 13.88 2.82 2.80
CA ASP A 166 13.49 2.14 1.58
C ASP A 166 12.62 3.03 0.67
N ILE A 167 11.69 3.82 1.23
CA ILE A 167 10.93 4.81 0.43
C ILE A 167 11.87 5.82 -0.22
N ARG A 168 12.87 6.34 0.51
CA ARG A 168 13.83 7.31 -0.03
C ARG A 168 14.70 6.70 -1.13
N MET A 169 15.18 5.49 -0.90
CA MET A 169 15.98 4.74 -1.86
C MET A 169 15.20 4.52 -3.15
N VAL A 170 13.99 3.96 -3.04
CA VAL A 170 13.11 3.72 -4.20
C VAL A 170 12.72 5.02 -4.89
N SER A 171 12.40 6.09 -4.15
CA SER A 171 12.03 7.39 -4.75
C SER A 171 13.17 8.07 -5.51
N ALA A 172 14.42 7.68 -5.23
CA ALA A 172 15.61 8.18 -5.92
C ALA A 172 16.06 7.26 -7.07
N HIS A 173 15.39 6.11 -7.27
CA HIS A 173 15.77 5.17 -8.31
C HIS A 173 15.14 5.58 -9.67
N PRO A 174 15.93 5.79 -10.74
CA PRO A 174 15.42 6.30 -12.01
C PRO A 174 14.27 5.49 -12.60
N GLN A 175 14.39 4.16 -12.58
CA GLN A 175 13.34 3.27 -13.10
C GLN A 175 12.05 3.37 -12.28
N ALA A 176 12.14 3.54 -10.95
CA ALA A 176 10.97 3.68 -10.10
C ALA A 176 10.19 4.97 -10.45
N ILE A 177 10.92 6.06 -10.69
CA ILE A 177 10.34 7.34 -11.11
C ILE A 177 9.64 7.21 -12.47
N ASP A 178 10.26 6.56 -13.45
CA ASP A 178 9.64 6.35 -14.76
C ASP A 178 8.42 5.42 -14.69
N ILE A 179 8.40 4.44 -13.78
CA ILE A 179 7.24 3.57 -13.53
C ILE A 179 6.07 4.40 -12.97
N VAL A 180 6.31 5.15 -11.89
CA VAL A 180 5.27 5.98 -11.27
C VAL A 180 4.77 7.05 -12.24
N HIS A 181 5.67 7.69 -12.98
CA HIS A 181 5.31 8.68 -13.99
C HIS A 181 4.43 8.08 -15.09
N ARG A 182 4.79 6.92 -15.64
CA ARG A 182 3.96 6.25 -16.65
C ARG A 182 2.58 5.90 -16.09
N CYS A 183 2.51 5.36 -14.88
CA CYS A 183 1.24 5.03 -14.22
C CYS A 183 0.33 6.26 -14.07
N LEU A 184 0.87 7.39 -13.59
CA LEU A 184 0.10 8.60 -13.36
C LEU A 184 -0.31 9.32 -14.65
N THR A 185 0.48 9.20 -15.73
CA THR A 185 0.21 9.89 -17.00
C THR A 185 -0.69 9.09 -17.94
N HIS A 186 -0.56 7.76 -17.97
CA HIS A 186 -1.27 6.89 -18.92
C HIS A 186 -2.40 6.08 -18.28
N GLY A 187 -2.51 6.08 -16.94
CA GLY A 187 -3.61 5.42 -16.24
C GLY A 187 -4.91 6.21 -16.38
N ALA A 188 -6.03 5.56 -16.03
CA ALA A 188 -7.35 6.19 -15.83
C ALA A 188 -7.38 7.27 -14.71
N LEU A 189 -6.20 7.71 -14.28
CA LEU A 189 -5.89 8.64 -13.20
C LEU A 189 -5.59 10.06 -13.67
N ALA A 190 -5.37 10.25 -14.97
CA ALA A 190 -5.16 11.59 -15.52
C ALA A 190 -6.35 12.54 -15.23
N ASP A 191 -7.54 11.98 -14.96
CA ASP A 191 -8.77 12.69 -14.63
C ASP A 191 -9.18 12.56 -13.14
N VAL A 192 -8.32 11.95 -12.30
CA VAL A 192 -8.56 11.82 -10.85
C VAL A 192 -7.98 13.05 -10.16
N ASP A 193 -8.60 14.20 -10.42
CA ASP A 193 -8.56 15.34 -9.50
C ASP A 193 -9.87 15.27 -8.71
N THR A 194 -9.86 14.49 -7.63
CA THR A 194 -11.03 14.30 -6.78
C THR A 194 -10.96 15.23 -5.58
N GLU A 195 -12.10 15.53 -4.97
CA GLU A 195 -12.14 16.30 -3.72
C GLU A 195 -11.30 15.65 -2.57
N GLU A 196 -10.93 14.38 -2.72
CA GLU A 196 -10.21 13.59 -1.71
C GLU A 196 -8.67 13.75 -1.76
N PHE A 197 -8.07 13.92 -2.94
CA PHE A 197 -6.63 14.17 -3.10
C PHE A 197 -6.26 14.68 -4.51
N SER A 198 -5.17 15.44 -4.60
CA SER A 198 -4.67 16.01 -5.85
C SER A 198 -3.28 15.48 -6.21
N ILE A 199 -3.08 14.99 -7.44
CA ILE A 199 -1.77 14.50 -7.89
C ILE A 199 -0.78 15.65 -8.05
N ASN A 200 0.36 15.60 -7.35
CA ASN A 200 1.42 16.62 -7.47
C ASN A 200 2.33 16.39 -8.69
N TYR A 201 1.85 16.77 -9.88
CA TYR A 201 2.60 16.64 -11.13
C TYR A 201 3.90 17.46 -11.16
N GLY A 202 3.95 18.61 -10.47
CA GLY A 202 5.15 19.46 -10.43
C GLY A 202 6.33 18.79 -9.72
N LEU A 203 6.07 18.13 -8.59
CA LEU A 203 7.08 17.33 -7.89
C LEU A 203 7.61 16.19 -8.77
N LEU A 204 6.70 15.46 -9.41
CA LEU A 204 7.04 14.33 -10.28
C LEU A 204 7.90 14.75 -11.47
N HIS A 205 7.56 15.86 -12.13
CA HIS A 205 8.35 16.39 -13.23
C HIS A 205 9.74 16.85 -12.77
N THR A 206 9.84 17.47 -11.59
CA THR A 206 11.12 17.92 -11.02
C THR A 206 12.06 16.76 -10.74
N LEU A 207 11.55 15.69 -10.11
CA LEU A 207 12.32 14.49 -9.83
C LEU A 207 12.82 13.85 -11.13
N ARG A 208 11.92 13.66 -12.11
CA ARG A 208 12.29 13.09 -13.40
C ARG A 208 13.35 13.93 -14.12
N ALA A 209 13.20 15.25 -14.15
CA ALA A 209 14.18 16.16 -14.77
C ALA A 209 15.56 16.07 -14.10
N HIS A 210 15.61 16.01 -12.76
CA HIS A 210 16.86 15.86 -12.01
C HIS A 210 17.62 14.59 -12.43
N HIS A 211 16.94 13.45 -12.48
CA HIS A 211 17.59 12.19 -12.86
C HIS A 211 18.02 12.15 -14.33
N HIS A 212 17.25 12.73 -15.27
CA HIS A 212 17.69 12.84 -16.67
C HIS A 212 18.96 13.70 -16.80
N LEU A 213 19.10 14.74 -15.99
CA LEU A 213 20.30 15.58 -15.96
C LEU A 213 21.50 14.83 -15.36
N GLU A 214 21.30 14.06 -14.29
CA GLU A 214 22.34 13.23 -13.69
C GLU A 214 22.83 12.12 -14.63
N ALA A 215 21.91 11.42 -15.30
CA ALA A 215 22.23 10.40 -16.29
C ALA A 215 23.09 10.98 -17.43
N ARG A 216 22.70 12.16 -17.95
CA ARG A 216 23.49 12.88 -18.98
C ARG A 216 24.86 13.34 -18.48
N ARG A 217 25.02 13.68 -17.20
CA ARG A 217 26.32 14.03 -16.61
C ARG A 217 27.25 12.81 -16.50
N MET A 218 26.71 11.63 -16.18
CA MET A 218 27.50 10.39 -16.11
C MET A 218 27.87 9.84 -17.49
N GLU A 219 27.09 10.12 -18.53
CA GLU A 219 27.37 9.72 -19.92
C GLU A 219 28.47 10.55 -20.62
N VAL A 220 28.79 11.74 -20.11
CA VAL A 220 29.90 12.56 -20.64
C VAL A 220 31.18 12.21 -19.87
N PRO A 221 32.17 11.50 -20.48
CA PRO A 221 33.45 11.28 -19.81
C PRO A 221 34.14 12.63 -19.65
N ASP A 222 34.61 12.93 -18.44
CA ASP A 222 35.38 14.13 -18.14
C ASP A 222 36.57 14.25 -19.12
N PRO A 223 36.61 15.27 -20.00
CA PRO A 223 37.66 15.37 -21.02
C PRO A 223 39.05 15.65 -20.43
N VAL A 224 39.15 15.92 -19.12
CA VAL A 224 40.40 16.34 -18.47
C VAL A 224 41.34 15.17 -18.12
N LEU A 225 40.91 13.91 -18.21
CA LEU A 225 41.76 12.76 -17.87
C LEU A 225 42.45 12.06 -19.07
N ARG A 226 42.23 12.52 -20.31
CA ARG A 226 42.84 11.87 -21.50
C ARG A 226 44.17 12.47 -21.97
N THR A 227 44.56 13.65 -21.50
CA THR A 227 45.76 14.35 -22.03
C THR A 227 47.06 14.08 -21.27
N ARG A 228 47.09 13.23 -20.23
CA ARG A 228 48.33 12.95 -19.46
C ARG A 228 49.02 11.62 -19.80
N ARG A 229 48.61 10.89 -20.84
CA ARG A 229 49.27 9.62 -21.24
C ARG A 229 50.01 9.64 -22.58
N GLU A 230 50.01 10.76 -23.32
CA GLU A 230 50.63 10.79 -24.65
C GLU A 230 51.89 11.67 -24.78
N HIS A 231 52.44 12.23 -23.68
CA HIS A 231 53.68 13.03 -23.74
C HIS A 231 54.78 12.47 -22.83
N GLY A 232 55.14 11.20 -23.03
CA GLY A 232 56.20 10.55 -22.28
C GLY A 232 56.84 9.41 -23.07
N GLY A 233 57.34 9.69 -24.27
CA GLY A 233 57.98 8.66 -25.07
C GLY A 233 58.53 9.17 -26.39
N GLN A 234 59.53 10.06 -26.35
CA GLN A 234 60.47 10.16 -27.47
C GLN A 234 61.80 10.83 -27.09
N ALA A 235 62.87 10.15 -27.55
CA ALA A 235 64.24 10.63 -27.79
C ALA A 235 65.20 10.58 -26.57
N VAL A 236 66.46 10.13 -26.66
CA VAL A 236 67.40 9.99 -27.78
C VAL A 236 68.46 8.91 -27.44
N ALA A 237 68.91 8.18 -28.45
CA ALA A 237 70.11 7.35 -28.46
C ALA A 237 71.38 8.17 -28.75
N GLY A 238 72.48 7.91 -28.05
CA GLY A 238 73.79 8.52 -28.31
C GLY A 238 74.76 8.28 -27.17
#